data_AF-A0A0G3WHZ7-F1
#
_entry.id   AF-A0A0G3WHZ7-F1
#
_cell.length_a   1.000
_cell.length_b   1.000
_cell.length_c   1.000
_cell.angle_alpha   90.00
_cell.angle_beta   90.00
_cell.angle_gamma   90.00
#
_symmetry.space_group_name_H-M   'P 1'
#
loop_
_entity.id
_entity.type
_entity.pdbx_description
1 polymer ?
#
loop_
_entity_poly.entity_id
_entity_poly.type
_entity_poly.pdbx_seq_one_letter_code
_entity_poly.pdbx_strand_id
1 'polypeptide(L)' 'MLKVQAVTFDFDGVSGVTQSFIHALLSDPIRKFYNTVFENLYYKNTNEDVKKIISIVYRYMQESLDVSNGRSR' A
#
# COMPACT_ATOMS: atom_id res chain seq x y z
N MET A 1 14.31 -21.55 -5.23
CA MET A 1 14.20 -20.11 -5.55
C MET A 1 12.75 -19.71 -5.30
N LEU A 2 12.46 -18.95 -4.24
CA LEU A 2 11.11 -18.45 -3.99
C LEU A 2 10.77 -17.44 -5.09
N LYS A 3 9.72 -17.70 -5.89
CA LYS A 3 9.18 -16.71 -6.82
C LYS A 3 8.47 -15.65 -5.99
N VAL A 4 8.98 -14.42 -6.02
CA VAL A 4 8.21 -13.27 -5.56
C VAL A 4 7.06 -13.09 -6.56
N GLN A 5 5.82 -13.31 -6.09
CA GLN A 5 4.63 -13.10 -6.92
C GLN A 5 4.18 -11.66 -6.74
N ALA A 6 4.12 -10.93 -7.85
CA ALA A 6 3.46 -9.63 -7.90
C ALA A 6 1.97 -9.80 -7.58
N VAL A 7 1.44 -8.93 -6.74
CA VAL A 7 0.02 -8.88 -6.39
C VAL A 7 -0.57 -7.61 -6.97
N THR A 8 -1.68 -7.73 -7.68
CA THR A 8 -2.40 -6.59 -8.24
C THR A 8 -3.80 -6.52 -7.66
N PHE A 9 -4.13 -5.41 -7.02
CA PHE A 9 -5.50 -5.10 -6.62
C PHE A 9 -6.23 -4.44 -7.79
N ASP A 10 -7.35 -5.04 -8.18
CA ASP A 10 -8.24 -4.54 -9.22
C ASP A 10 -9.37 -3.72 -8.57
N PHE A 11 -9.49 -2.46 -8.97
CA PHE A 11 -10.54 -1.53 -8.51
C PHE A 11 -11.64 -1.33 -9.57
N ASP A 12 -11.78 -2.25 -10.52
CA ASP A 12 -12.86 -2.18 -11.50
C ASP A 12 -14.23 -2.08 -10.81
N GLY A 13 -15.05 -1.13 -11.27
CA GLY A 13 -16.35 -0.81 -10.66
C GLY A 13 -16.30 -0.14 -9.27
N VAL A 14 -15.12 0.11 -8.70
CA VAL A 14 -15.00 0.80 -7.40
C VAL A 14 -14.99 2.33 -7.59
N SER A 15 -16.03 2.99 -7.11
CA SER A 15 -16.16 4.45 -7.18
C SER A 15 -15.48 5.19 -6.02
N GLY A 16 -15.31 4.54 -4.87
CA GLY A 16 -14.69 5.16 -3.70
C GLY A 16 -14.25 4.14 -2.66
N VAL A 17 -13.32 4.55 -1.81
CA VAL A 17 -12.77 3.77 -0.69
C VAL A 17 -12.61 4.68 0.52
N THR A 18 -12.41 4.11 1.71
CA THR A 18 -12.05 4.88 2.90
C THR A 18 -10.57 4.68 3.25
N GLN A 19 -10.00 5.63 3.98
CA GLN A 19 -8.64 5.47 4.52
C GLN A 19 -8.53 4.27 5.47
N SER A 20 -9.57 4.01 6.29
CA SER A 20 -9.58 2.87 7.21
C SER A 20 -9.61 1.52 6.47
N PHE A 21 -10.34 1.44 5.36
CA PHE A 21 -10.37 0.24 4.52
C PHE A 21 -9.00 -0.05 3.91
N ILE A 22 -8.38 0.96 3.27
CA ILE A 22 -7.05 0.79 2.65
C ILE A 22 -5.97 0.56 3.72
N HIS A 23 -6.07 1.19 4.89
CA HIS A 23 -5.19 0.88 6.02
C HIS A 23 -5.27 -0.59 6.42
N ALA A 24 -6.48 -1.11 6.63
CA ALA A 24 -6.69 -2.51 7.00
C ALA A 24 -6.13 -3.45 5.92
N LEU A 25 -6.33 -3.11 4.64
CA LEU A 25 -5.84 -3.89 3.50
C LEU A 25 -4.31 -3.96 3.43
N LEU A 26 -3.62 -2.85 3.71
CA LEU A 26 -2.18 -2.72 3.48
C LEU A 26 -1.31 -2.85 4.74
N SER A 27 -1.89 -2.66 5.93
CA SER A 27 -1.19 -2.64 7.23
C SER A 27 -0.30 -3.85 7.46
N ASP A 28 -0.88 -5.05 7.34
CA ASP A 28 -0.19 -6.31 7.60
C ASP A 28 0.89 -6.61 6.55
N PRO A 29 0.62 -6.54 5.24
CA PRO A 29 1.64 -6.76 4.21
C PRO A 29 2.82 -5.79 4.30
N ILE A 30 2.57 -4.50 4.48
CA ILE A 30 3.65 -3.49 4.56
C ILE A 30 4.52 -3.72 5.80
N ARG A 31 3.94 -4.05 6.96
CA ARG A 31 4.71 -4.33 8.19
C ARG A 31 5.53 -5.61 8.09
N LYS A 32 5.01 -6.65 7.42
CA LYS A 32 5.69 -7.95 7.30
C LYS A 32 6.76 -7.97 6.21
N PHE A 33 6.53 -7.27 5.10
CA PHE A 33 7.36 -7.41 3.89
C PHE A 33 8.14 -6.13 3.52
N TYR A 34 7.84 -5.00 4.16
CA TYR A 34 8.50 -3.70 4.00
C TYR A 34 8.86 -3.40 2.52
N ASN A 35 10.15 -3.25 2.21
CA ASN A 35 10.68 -3.00 0.86
C ASN A 35 10.10 -3.93 -0.22
N THR A 36 9.96 -5.22 0.09
CA THR A 36 9.48 -6.21 -0.87
C THR A 36 8.05 -5.89 -1.31
N VAL A 37 7.21 -5.34 -0.44
CA VAL A 37 5.82 -5.03 -0.78
C VAL A 37 5.73 -3.85 -1.74
N PHE A 38 6.57 -2.83 -1.58
CA PHE A 38 6.55 -1.64 -2.44
C PHE A 38 6.95 -1.97 -3.88
N GLU A 39 7.79 -2.99 -4.06
CA GLU A 39 8.24 -3.44 -5.38
C GLU A 39 7.26 -4.42 -6.06
N ASN A 40 6.35 -5.04 -5.31
CA ASN A 40 5.55 -6.17 -5.80
C ASN A 40 4.03 -5.98 -5.65
N LEU A 41 3.57 -4.82 -5.17
CA LEU A 41 2.15 -4.50 -5.00
C LEU A 41 1.69 -3.43 -5.99
N TYR A 42 0.71 -3.77 -6.81
CA TYR A 42 0.20 -2.92 -7.87
C TYR A 42 -1.30 -2.67 -7.74
N TYR A 43 -1.75 -1.57 -8.36
CA TYR A 43 -3.14 -1.13 -8.37
C TYR A 43 -3.57 -0.89 -9.82
N LYS A 44 -4.68 -1.48 -10.26
CA LYS A 44 -5.26 -1.24 -11.58
C LYS A 44 -6.73 -0.84 -11.49
N ASN A 45 -7.23 -0.20 -12.55
CA ASN A 45 -8.61 0.30 -12.65
C ASN A 45 -9.01 1.27 -11.52
N THR A 46 -8.05 1.98 -10.94
CA THR A 46 -8.30 2.99 -9.90
C THR A 46 -8.72 4.32 -10.53
N ASN A 47 -9.78 4.92 -10.01
CA ASN A 47 -10.09 6.33 -10.27
C ASN A 47 -9.21 7.28 -9.41
N GLU A 48 -9.27 8.58 -9.66
CA GLU A 48 -8.42 9.58 -9.00
C GLU A 48 -8.64 9.67 -7.48
N ASP A 49 -9.88 9.51 -7.01
CA ASP A 49 -10.20 9.52 -5.58
C ASP A 49 -9.59 8.31 -4.87
N VAL A 50 -9.73 7.12 -5.48
CA VAL A 50 -9.13 5.87 -4.99
C VAL A 50 -7.60 5.98 -4.96
N LYS A 51 -6.97 6.48 -6.03
CA LYS A 51 -5.51 6.72 -6.08
C LYS A 51 -5.06 7.66 -4.98
N LYS A 52 -5.78 8.75 -4.75
CA LYS A 52 -5.46 9.74 -3.71
C LYS A 52 -5.50 9.11 -2.32
N ILE A 53 -6.52 8.31 -2.03
CA ILE A 53 -6.65 7.65 -0.72
C ILE A 53 -5.55 6.62 -0.51
N ILE A 54 -5.27 5.79 -1.53
CA ILE A 54 -4.14 4.84 -1.50
C ILE A 54 -2.83 5.59 -1.22
N SER A 55 -2.57 6.68 -1.94
CA SER A 55 -1.33 7.48 -1.78
C SER A 55 -1.19 8.08 -0.37
N ILE A 56 -2.28 8.56 0.22
CA ILE A 56 -2.29 9.05 1.60
C ILE A 56 -1.91 7.93 2.57
N VAL A 57 -2.49 6.75 2.39
CA VAL A 57 -2.21 5.58 3.25
C VAL A 57 -0.78 5.12 3.14
N TYR A 58 -0.27 5.00 1.91
CA TYR A 58 1.13 4.67 1.67
C TYR A 58 2.10 5.59 2.38
N ARG A 59 1.90 6.91 2.23
CA ARG A 59 2.82 7.91 2.79
C ARG A 59 2.93 7.81 4.30
N TYR A 60 1.82 7.78 5.04
CA TYR A 60 1.92 7.72 6.50
C TYR A 60 2.45 6.37 6.98
N MET A 61 2.20 5.28 6.24
CA MET A 61 2.74 3.96 6.57
C MET A 61 4.25 3.91 6.39
N GLN A 62 4.76 4.51 5.32
CA GLN A 62 6.21 4.66 5.09
C GLN A 62 6.83 5.53 6.18
N GLU A 63 6.24 6.70 6.47
CA GLU A 63 6.70 7.59 7.54
C GLU A 63 6.77 6.86 8.90
N SER A 64 5.73 6.08 9.24
CA SER A 64 5.71 5.28 10.47
C SER A 64 6.82 4.25 10.53
N LEU A 65 7.18 3.63 9.39
CA LEU A 65 8.19 2.59 9.33
C LEU A 65 9.61 3.16 9.34
N ASP A 66 9.82 4.30 8.70
CA ASP A 66 11.10 5.01 8.71
C ASP A 66 11.44 5.48 10.12
N VAL A 67 10.45 6.01 10.85
CA VAL A 67 10.59 6.34 12.28
C VAL A 67 10.90 5.10 13.11
N SER A 68 10.19 3.98 12.92
CA SER A 68 10.46 2.75 13.69
C SER A 68 11.82 2.12 13.42
N ASN A 69 12.36 2.31 12.21
CA ASN A 69 13.64 1.74 11.79
C ASN A 69 14.82 2.67 12.08
N GLY A 70 14.61 3.79 12.80
CA GLY A 70 15.67 4.77 13.08
C GLY A 70 16.17 5.51 11.84
N ARG A 71 15.42 5.46 10.72
CA ARG A 71 15.68 6.21 9.50
C ARG A 71 14.97 7.55 9.60
N SER A 72 15.45 8.43 10.48
CA SER A 72 15.09 9.84 10.40
C SER A 72 15.82 10.46 9.22
N ARG A 73 15.06 11.13 8.34
CA ARG A 73 15.59 11.89 7.20
C ARG A 73 16.74 12.80 7.61
#